data_AF-A0A9X0FUV4-F1
#
_entry.id   AF-A0A9X0FUV4-F1
#
_cell.length_a   1.000
_cell.length_b   1.000
_cell.length_c   1.000
_cell.angle_alpha   90.00
_cell.angle_beta   90.00
_cell.angle_gamma   90.00
#
_symmetry.space_group_name_H-M   'P 1'
#
loop_
_entity.id
_entity.type
_entity.pdbx_description
1 polymer ?
#
loop_
_entity_poly.entity_id
_entity_poly.type
_entity_poly.pdbx_seq_one_letter_code
_entity_poly.pdbx_strand_id
1 'polypeptide(L)'
;YMDFLVELTRLFRQLKTFYEKNNYGSWTNLTLEMEHSGKFSIEYGYEDIFSLGIDGDQRIAVWEYETFGFLPEDEEDKEAVLNYLKNNK
;
A
#
# COMPACT_ATOMS: atom_id res chain seq x y z
N TYR A 1 -16.26 -5.49 12.71
CA TYR A 1 -15.55 -4.64 11.73
C TYR A 1 -14.07 -4.97 11.71
N MET A 2 -13.37 -4.85 12.84
CA MET A 2 -11.95 -5.26 12.96
C MET A 2 -11.69 -6.70 12.52
N ASP A 3 -12.59 -7.63 12.85
CA ASP A 3 -12.42 -9.05 12.49
C ASP A 3 -12.33 -9.29 10.97
N PHE A 4 -13.10 -8.54 10.18
CA PHE A 4 -13.06 -8.65 8.71
C PHE A 4 -11.75 -8.08 8.13
N LEU A 5 -11.24 -6.98 8.70
CA LEU A 5 -9.95 -6.42 8.29
C LEU A 5 -8.79 -7.36 8.66
N VAL A 6 -8.87 -8.00 9.83
CA VAL A 6 -7.91 -9.02 10.27
C VAL A 6 -7.95 -10.23 9.33
N GLU A 7 -9.15 -10.69 8.97
CA GLU A 7 -9.32 -11.80 8.04
C GLU A 7 -8.80 -11.46 6.64
N LEU A 8 -9.12 -10.27 6.11
CA LEU A 8 -8.60 -9.80 4.82
C LEU A 8 -7.07 -9.76 4.82
N THR A 9 -6.47 -9.21 5.88
CA THR A 9 -5.01 -9.19 6.04
C THR A 9 -4.43 -10.60 6.06
N ARG A 10 -5.09 -11.54 6.74
CA ARG A 10 -4.69 -12.96 6.75
C ARG A 10 -4.75 -13.57 5.36
N LEU A 11 -5.80 -13.28 4.57
CA LEU A 11 -5.94 -13.75 3.19
C LEU A 11 -4.82 -13.20 2.29
N PHE A 12 -4.47 -11.92 2.41
CA PHE A 12 -3.36 -11.34 1.65
C PHE A 12 -2.01 -11.97 2.00
N ARG A 13 -1.76 -12.29 3.28
CA ARG A 13 -0.54 -13.01 3.68
C ARG A 13 -0.48 -14.43 3.08
N GLN A 14 -1.60 -15.14 3.07
CA GLN A 14 -1.67 -16.46 2.43
C GLN A 14 -1.42 -16.38 0.92
N LEU A 15 -2.00 -15.37 0.26
CA LEU A 15 -1.80 -15.08 -1.15
C LEU A 15 -0.31 -14.80 -1.44
N LYS A 16 0.35 -13.98 -0.61
CA LYS A 16 1.80 -13.72 -0.74
C LYS A 16 2.62 -15.00 -0.66
N THR A 17 2.37 -15.80 0.38
CA THR A 17 3.08 -17.07 0.58
C THR A 17 2.87 -18.02 -0.61
N PHE A 18 1.68 -18.04 -1.21
CA PHE A 18 1.43 -18.83 -2.41
C PHE A 18 2.24 -18.33 -3.61
N TYR A 19 2.28 -17.02 -3.84
CA TYR A 19 3.06 -16.42 -4.93
C TYR A 19 4.56 -16.74 -4.80
N GLU A 20 5.12 -16.57 -3.61
CA GLU A 20 6.53 -16.84 -3.32
C GLU A 20 6.87 -18.31 -3.51
N LYS A 21 6.03 -19.22 -3.00
CA LYS A 21 6.24 -20.67 -3.15
C LYS A 21 6.23 -21.15 -4.61
N ASN A 22 5.49 -20.46 -5.47
CA ASN A 22 5.37 -20.80 -6.89
C ASN A 22 6.26 -19.95 -7.81
N ASN A 23 7.14 -19.11 -7.25
CA ASN A 23 8.01 -18.20 -8.00
C ASN A 23 7.26 -17.23 -8.93
N TYR A 24 6.06 -16.79 -8.54
CA TYR A 24 5.30 -15.76 -9.28
C TYR A 24 5.72 -14.32 -8.93
N GLY A 25 6.79 -14.17 -8.15
CA GLY A 25 7.30 -12.90 -7.65
C GLY A 25 6.90 -12.64 -6.20
N SER A 26 7.68 -11.81 -5.51
CA SER A 26 7.41 -11.37 -4.14
C SER A 26 7.06 -9.88 -4.19
N TRP A 27 5.76 -9.60 -4.18
CA TRP A 27 5.25 -8.23 -4.09
C TRP A 27 5.44 -7.70 -2.67
N THR A 28 5.61 -6.39 -2.55
CA THR A 28 5.86 -5.68 -1.29
C THR A 28 4.60 -5.02 -0.74
N ASN A 29 3.72 -4.57 -1.64
CA ASN A 29 2.42 -3.99 -1.32
C ASN A 29 1.35 -4.44 -2.34
N LEU A 30 0.09 -4.15 -2.04
CA LEU A 30 -1.02 -4.35 -2.96
C LEU A 30 -2.09 -3.27 -2.75
N THR A 31 -2.80 -2.94 -3.82
CA THR A 31 -3.99 -2.08 -3.80
C THR A 31 -5.20 -2.92 -4.17
N LEU A 32 -6.22 -2.93 -3.31
CA LEU A 32 -7.53 -3.54 -3.58
C LEU A 32 -8.53 -2.43 -3.90
N GLU A 33 -9.05 -2.41 -5.11
CA GLU A 33 -10.19 -1.57 -5.46
C GLU A 33 -11.45 -2.43 -5.49
N MET A 34 -12.52 -1.96 -4.86
CA MET A 34 -13.79 -2.68 -4.78
C MET A 34 -14.96 -1.75 -5.05
N GLU A 35 -15.81 -2.14 -6.00
CA GLU A 35 -17.07 -1.48 -6.27
C GLU A 35 -18.16 -1.96 -5.32
N HIS A 36 -19.19 -1.13 -5.11
CA HIS A 36 -20.39 -1.52 -4.37
C HIS A 36 -21.10 -2.76 -4.95
N SER A 37 -20.86 -3.06 -6.24
CA SER A 37 -21.38 -4.24 -6.94
C SER A 37 -20.72 -5.55 -6.50
N GLY A 38 -19.62 -5.48 -5.73
CA GLY A 38 -18.80 -6.61 -5.34
C GLY A 38 -17.72 -6.97 -6.38
N LYS A 39 -17.65 -6.24 -7.50
CA LYS A 39 -16.49 -6.34 -8.41
C LYS A 39 -15.27 -5.75 -7.72
N PHE A 40 -14.13 -6.41 -7.90
CA PHE A 40 -12.87 -5.93 -7.35
C PHE A 40 -11.70 -6.22 -8.31
N SER A 41 -10.65 -5.43 -8.16
CA SER A 41 -9.34 -5.61 -8.79
C SER A 41 -8.25 -5.56 -7.72
N ILE A 42 -7.15 -6.26 -7.98
CA ILE A 42 -5.95 -6.21 -7.13
C ILE A 42 -4.78 -5.83 -8.04
N GLU A 43 -4.07 -4.77 -7.65
CA GLU A 43 -2.80 -4.39 -8.22
C GLU A 43 -1.67 -4.74 -7.24
N TYR A 44 -0.59 -5.34 -7.73
CA TYR A 44 0.54 -5.77 -6.90
C TYR A 44 1.73 -4.84 -7.15
N GLY A 45 2.24 -4.22 -6.08
CA GLY A 45 3.46 -3.41 -6.13
C GLY A 45 4.70 -4.25 -5.82
N TYR A 46 5.75 -4.08 -6.63
CA TYR A 46 7.03 -4.80 -6.49
C TYR A 46 8.19 -3.88 -6.06
N GLU A 47 7.89 -2.63 -5.74
CA GLU A 47 8.87 -1.61 -5.36
C GLU A 47 9.36 -1.82 -3.94
N ASP A 48 10.60 -1.42 -3.65
CA ASP A 48 11.17 -1.50 -2.30
C ASP A 48 10.68 -0.34 -1.41
N ILE A 49 9.40 -0.40 -1.04
CA ILE A 49 8.76 0.59 -0.17
C ILE A 49 9.30 0.60 1.27
N PHE A 50 10.09 -0.40 1.66
CA PHE A 50 10.70 -0.47 2.99
C PHE A 50 12.00 0.35 3.05
N SER A 51 12.65 0.56 1.91
CA SER A 51 13.84 1.42 1.80
C SER A 51 13.55 2.92 1.89
N LEU A 52 12.27 3.32 1.77
CA LEU A 52 11.87 4.73 1.75
C LEU A 52 12.10 5.47 3.08
N GLY A 53 12.40 4.75 4.17
CA GLY A 53 12.68 5.37 5.47
C GLY A 53 11.45 6.01 6.15
N ILE A 54 10.26 5.76 5.61
CA ILE A 54 8.97 6.21 6.13
C ILE A 54 8.19 5.03 6.72
N ASP A 55 7.30 5.30 7.67
CA ASP A 55 6.52 4.27 8.36
C ASP A 55 5.27 3.83 7.57
N GLY A 56 4.38 3.07 8.22
CA GLY A 56 3.18 2.54 7.57
C GLY A 56 2.16 3.61 7.20
N ASP A 57 1.94 4.57 8.09
CA ASP A 57 0.93 5.61 7.92
C ASP A 57 1.42 6.63 6.89
N GLN A 58 2.70 6.99 6.96
CA GLN A 58 3.36 7.84 5.97
C GLN A 58 3.37 7.22 4.56
N ARG A 59 3.52 5.88 4.45
CA ARG A 59 3.39 5.19 3.15
C ARG A 59 1.97 5.31 2.58
N ILE A 60 0.95 5.24 3.42
CA ILE A 60 -0.44 5.44 3.00
C ILE A 60 -0.62 6.87 2.51
N ALA A 61 -0.11 7.87 3.25
CA ALA A 61 -0.17 9.28 2.84
C ALA A 61 0.51 9.55 1.49
N VAL A 62 1.67 8.92 1.23
CA VAL A 62 2.35 8.98 -0.08
C VAL A 62 1.46 8.40 -1.17
N TRP A 63 0.89 7.20 -0.94
CA TRP A 63 0.01 6.55 -1.91
C TRP A 63 -1.26 7.38 -2.20
N GLU A 64 -1.87 7.98 -1.18
CA GLU A 64 -3.04 8.87 -1.33
C GLU A 64 -2.70 10.10 -2.17
N TYR A 65 -1.52 10.69 -1.95
CA TYR A 65 -1.04 11.80 -2.76
C TYR A 65 -0.81 11.40 -4.22
N GLU A 66 -0.15 10.27 -4.48
CA GLU A 66 0.13 9.82 -5.85
C GLU A 66 -1.14 9.44 -6.62
N THR A 67 -2.11 8.84 -5.92
CA THR A 67 -3.35 8.33 -6.53
C THR A 67 -4.40 9.45 -6.70
N PHE A 68 -4.53 10.33 -5.72
CA PHE A 68 -5.64 11.30 -5.66
C PHE A 68 -5.19 12.78 -5.60
N GLY A 69 -3.91 13.04 -5.37
CA GLY A 69 -3.39 14.40 -5.16
C GLY A 69 -3.71 14.99 -3.79
N PHE A 70 -4.09 14.16 -2.81
CA PHE A 70 -4.38 14.61 -1.46
C PHE A 70 -3.11 14.73 -0.63
N LEU A 71 -2.92 15.90 -0.04
CA LEU A 71 -1.86 16.14 0.93
C LEU A 71 -2.45 16.02 2.34
N PRO A 72 -1.84 15.26 3.26
CA PRO A 72 -2.35 15.12 4.62
C PRO A 72 -2.29 16.46 5.37
N GLU A 73 -3.20 16.62 6.34
CA GLU A 73 -3.23 17.81 7.21
C GLU A 73 -2.22 17.72 8.35
N ASP A 74 -1.91 16.50 8.81
CA ASP A 74 -0.87 16.27 9.81
C ASP A 74 0.49 16.68 9.25
N GLU A 75 1.22 17.51 10.00
CA GLU A 75 2.47 18.10 9.50
C GLU A 75 3.59 17.06 9.38
N GLU A 76 3.61 16.00 10.19
CA GLU A 76 4.61 14.93 10.09
C GLU A 76 4.39 14.11 8.82
N ASP A 77 3.14 13.67 8.58
CA ASP A 77 2.79 12.93 7.36
C ASP A 77 2.99 13.78 6.10
N LYS A 78 2.64 15.07 6.18
CA LYS A 78 2.82 16.02 5.08
C LYS A 78 4.29 16.24 4.75
N GLU A 79 5.14 16.35 5.76
CA GLU A 79 6.59 16.43 5.55
C GLU A 79 7.12 15.14 4.90
N ALA A 80 6.65 13.96 5.34
CA ALA A 80 7.03 12.70 4.72
C ALA A 80 6.65 12.64 3.22
N VAL A 81 5.44 13.06 2.85
CA VAL A 81 5.01 13.16 1.44
C VAL A 81 5.89 14.14 0.66
N LEU A 82 6.13 15.33 1.20
CA LEU A 82 6.95 16.34 0.51
C LEU A 82 8.42 15.89 0.35
N ASN A 83 8.97 15.18 1.32
CA ASN A 83 10.33 14.63 1.25
C ASN A 83 10.43 13.48 0.24
N TYR A 84 9.42 12.60 0.19
CA TYR A 84 9.30 11.57 -0.85
C TYR A 84 9.34 12.21 -2.25
N LEU A 85 8.55 13.26 -2.49
CA LEU A 85 8.48 13.95 -3.79
C LEU A 85 9.79 14.65 -4.21
N LYS A 86 10.60 15.08 -3.25
CA LYS A 86 11.92 15.70 -3.54
C LYS A 86 12.97 14.66 -3.90
N ASN A 87 12.91 13.47 -3.30
CA ASN A 87 13.92 12.43 -3.45
C ASN A 87 13.65 11.49 -4.64
N ASN A 88 12.39 11.38 -5.08
CA ASN A 88 11.95 10.49 -6.16
C ASN A 88 11.65 11.23 -7.49
N LYS A 89 12.23 12.42 -7.71
CA LYS A 89 12.20 13.16 -8.99
C LYS A 89 13.57 13.36 -9.61
#